data_AF-A0A1G1R3H1-F1
#
_entry.id   AF-A0A1G1R3H1-F1
#
_cell.length_a   1.000
_cell.length_b   1.000
_cell.length_c   1.000
_cell.angle_alpha   90.00
_cell.angle_beta   90.00
_cell.angle_gamma   90.00
#
_symmetry.space_group_name_H-M   'P 1'
#
loop_
_entity.id
_entity.type
_entity.pdbx_description
1 polymer ?
#
loop_
_entity_poly.entity_id
_entity_poly.type
_entity_poly.pdbx_seq_one_letter_code
_entity_poly.pdbx_strand_id
1 'polypeptide(L)'
;MKQYIKQQILRIFGNKVKQLRISWGWSQESLGIRAGLHRTYIGSIERNERNISLLNVERIARALEVPVQLLITERKSLRMNDRDDKGALDQGAHAGSIYRTKEEQFAVIMPFLINALRKREKCLCIVENDTKNMIVDKLHKRGISADKCSQWGQFLFLFVEQVYLKNGHFDSESVVNIFKNLHQDALSEGFYGLRIIAEVTKRLIDSAGHKNFTQYEARLNYFFPGTKVTALDLYEEDAFNKEFLLNAVVLTHPKIFFYGRLVNNTYYKRPHILTGDGKYRSPADAYERIKAELLEKSTG
;
A
#
# COMPACT_ATOMS: atom_id res chain seq x y z
N MET A 1 -16.67 26.08 -20.86
CA MET A 1 -15.84 25.50 -19.77
C MET A 1 -16.47 25.62 -18.38
N LYS A 2 -16.88 26.82 -17.90
CA LYS A 2 -17.47 27.02 -16.55
C LYS A 2 -18.72 26.17 -16.24
N GLN A 3 -19.64 26.01 -17.20
CA GLN A 3 -20.86 25.20 -17.04
C GLN A 3 -20.55 23.69 -16.88
N TYR A 4 -19.55 23.20 -17.61
CA TYR A 4 -19.15 21.79 -17.62
C TYR A 4 -18.48 21.36 -16.30
N ILE A 5 -17.58 22.19 -15.77
CA ILE A 5 -16.93 21.95 -14.48
C ILE A 5 -17.95 21.96 -13.33
N LYS A 6 -18.92 22.88 -13.38
CA LYS A 6 -20.01 22.96 -12.39
C LYS A 6 -20.88 21.70 -12.36
N GLN A 7 -21.15 21.07 -13.50
CA GLN A 7 -21.92 19.82 -13.55
C GLN A 7 -21.13 18.61 -13.04
N GLN A 8 -19.80 18.58 -13.26
CA GLN A 8 -18.95 17.48 -12.83
C GLN A 8 -18.88 17.37 -11.29
N ILE A 9 -18.62 18.48 -10.60
CA ILE A 9 -18.48 18.46 -9.13
C ILE A 9 -19.79 18.06 -8.44
N LEU A 10 -20.93 18.53 -8.94
CA LEU A 10 -22.25 18.14 -8.41
C LEU A 10 -22.51 16.66 -8.63
N ARG A 11 -22.14 16.13 -9.80
CA ARG A 11 -22.25 14.69 -10.13
C ARG A 11 -21.41 13.82 -9.21
N ILE A 12 -20.17 14.21 -8.94
CA ILE A 12 -19.27 13.50 -8.02
C ILE A 12 -19.88 13.47 -6.62
N PHE A 13 -20.29 14.65 -6.14
CA PHE A 13 -20.86 14.82 -4.82
C PHE A 13 -22.14 14.03 -4.61
N GLY A 14 -23.14 14.22 -5.47
CA GLY A 14 -24.43 13.54 -5.37
C GLY A 14 -24.30 12.02 -5.43
N ASN A 15 -23.47 11.50 -6.34
CA ASN A 15 -23.20 10.07 -6.44
C ASN A 15 -22.54 9.51 -5.17
N LYS A 16 -21.59 10.25 -4.58
CA LYS A 16 -20.86 9.78 -3.41
C LYS A 16 -21.74 9.75 -2.16
N VAL A 17 -22.55 10.79 -1.97
CA VAL A 17 -23.56 10.86 -0.91
C VAL A 17 -24.53 9.68 -1.03
N LYS A 18 -25.04 9.41 -2.24
CA LYS A 18 -25.94 8.28 -2.50
C LYS A 18 -25.28 6.94 -2.17
N GLN A 19 -24.05 6.72 -2.63
CA GLN A 19 -23.32 5.48 -2.39
C GLN A 19 -23.11 5.21 -0.89
N LEU A 20 -22.59 6.20 -0.16
CA LEU A 20 -22.32 6.06 1.28
C LEU A 20 -23.62 5.87 2.06
N ARG A 21 -24.67 6.62 1.74
CA ARG A 21 -25.98 6.43 2.36
C ARG A 21 -26.50 5.00 2.19
N ILE A 22 -26.40 4.45 0.99
CA ILE A 22 -26.84 3.07 0.71
C ILE A 22 -25.97 2.05 1.45
N SER A 23 -24.65 2.26 1.56
CA SER A 23 -23.78 1.34 2.31
C SER A 23 -24.09 1.32 3.80
N TRP A 24 -24.60 2.41 4.36
CA TRP A 24 -25.12 2.46 5.73
C TRP A 24 -26.53 1.85 5.88
N GLY A 25 -27.15 1.40 4.80
CA GLY A 25 -28.53 0.89 4.80
C GLY A 25 -29.58 1.98 5.00
N TRP A 26 -29.25 3.25 4.79
CA TRP A 26 -30.11 4.38 5.13
C TRP A 26 -31.03 4.79 3.98
N SER A 27 -32.27 5.17 4.29
CA SER A 27 -33.14 5.90 3.37
C SER A 27 -32.70 7.37 3.22
N GLN A 28 -33.16 8.07 2.18
CA GLN A 28 -32.89 9.52 2.03
C GLN A 28 -33.43 10.33 3.22
N GLU A 29 -34.54 9.88 3.81
CA GLU A 29 -35.10 10.43 5.04
C GLU A 29 -34.19 10.19 6.24
N SER A 30 -33.64 8.98 6.37
CA SER A 30 -32.69 8.63 7.43
C SER A 30 -31.43 9.49 7.42
N LEU A 31 -30.86 9.75 6.22
CA LEU A 31 -29.73 10.68 6.08
C LEU A 31 -30.16 12.13 6.34
N GLY A 32 -31.35 12.50 5.86
CA GLY A 32 -31.93 13.81 6.11
C GLY A 32 -32.00 14.14 7.60
N ILE A 33 -32.59 13.25 8.40
CA ILE A 33 -32.69 13.41 9.87
C ILE A 33 -31.30 13.60 10.49
N ARG A 34 -30.33 12.73 10.16
CA ARG A 34 -28.96 12.78 10.71
C ARG A 34 -28.20 14.05 10.33
N ALA A 35 -28.39 14.54 9.11
CA ALA A 35 -27.76 15.78 8.65
C ALA A 35 -28.56 17.04 9.06
N GLY A 36 -29.76 16.88 9.62
CA GLY A 36 -30.74 17.95 9.85
C GLY A 36 -31.27 18.60 8.56
N LEU A 37 -31.35 17.84 7.47
CA LEU A 37 -31.79 18.26 6.15
C LEU A 37 -33.08 17.53 5.75
N HIS A 38 -33.93 18.18 4.95
CA HIS A 38 -35.16 17.53 4.49
C HIS A 38 -34.88 16.41 3.46
N ARG A 39 -35.65 15.32 3.48
CA ARG A 39 -35.47 14.17 2.57
C ARG A 39 -35.44 14.56 1.08
N THR A 40 -36.26 15.54 0.68
CA THR A 40 -36.31 16.02 -0.72
C THR A 40 -35.06 16.81 -1.10
N TYR A 41 -34.43 17.49 -0.14
CA TYR A 41 -33.15 18.17 -0.35
C TYR A 41 -32.05 17.14 -0.61
N ILE A 42 -31.97 16.08 0.21
CA ILE A 42 -31.08 14.94 -0.02
C ILE A 42 -31.31 14.32 -1.41
N GLY A 43 -32.57 14.07 -1.78
CA GLY A 43 -32.90 13.55 -3.10
C GLY A 43 -32.43 14.44 -4.26
N SER A 44 -32.59 15.75 -4.14
CA SER A 44 -32.12 16.70 -5.17
C SER A 44 -30.59 16.79 -5.27
N ILE A 45 -29.88 16.57 -4.17
CA ILE A 45 -28.41 16.45 -4.15
C ILE A 45 -27.97 15.20 -4.91
N GLU A 46 -28.58 14.05 -4.60
CA GLU A 46 -28.22 12.76 -5.22
C GLU A 46 -28.53 12.72 -6.72
N ARG A 47 -29.50 13.53 -7.18
CA ARG A 47 -29.80 13.72 -8.60
C ARG A 47 -28.99 14.84 -9.26
N ASN A 48 -28.11 15.49 -8.51
CA ASN A 48 -27.21 16.55 -8.98
C ASN A 48 -27.95 17.82 -9.47
N GLU A 49 -29.16 18.05 -8.96
CA GLU A 49 -30.06 19.14 -9.38
C GLU A 49 -29.76 20.46 -8.67
N ARG A 50 -29.05 20.41 -7.54
CA ARG A 50 -28.79 21.59 -6.70
C ARG A 50 -27.32 21.85 -6.48
N ASN A 51 -26.97 23.14 -6.53
CA ASN A 51 -25.71 23.63 -5.98
C ASN A 51 -25.85 23.77 -4.47
N ILE A 52 -25.17 22.90 -3.72
CA ILE A 52 -25.20 22.86 -2.26
C ILE A 52 -24.20 23.84 -1.64
N SER A 53 -24.57 24.50 -0.55
CA SER A 53 -23.66 25.33 0.24
C SER A 53 -22.64 24.48 1.00
N LEU A 54 -21.42 24.98 1.21
CA LEU A 54 -20.37 24.27 1.95
C LEU A 54 -20.79 23.83 3.37
N LEU A 55 -21.61 24.62 4.06
CA LEU A 55 -22.14 24.26 5.39
C LEU A 55 -22.99 22.97 5.35
N ASN A 56 -23.80 22.80 4.31
CA ASN A 56 -24.61 21.58 4.15
C ASN A 56 -23.76 20.39 3.67
N VAL A 57 -22.68 20.65 2.90
CA VAL A 57 -21.69 19.61 2.57
C VAL A 57 -21.06 19.06 3.85
N GLU A 58 -20.65 19.94 4.75
CA GLU A 58 -20.08 19.56 6.05
C GLU A 58 -21.08 18.76 6.90
N ARG A 59 -22.34 19.23 7.00
CA ARG A 59 -23.39 18.51 7.74
C ARG A 59 -23.61 17.10 7.20
N ILE A 60 -23.62 16.93 5.88
CA ILE A 60 -23.76 15.60 5.25
C ILE A 60 -22.52 14.74 5.53
N ALA A 61 -21.31 15.31 5.46
CA ALA A 61 -20.07 14.60 5.75
C ALA A 61 -20.03 14.09 7.20
N ARG A 62 -20.38 14.95 8.18
CA ARG A 62 -20.51 14.58 9.59
C ARG A 62 -21.58 13.49 9.80
N ALA A 63 -22.75 13.64 9.18
CA ALA A 63 -23.83 12.64 9.28
C ALA A 63 -23.46 11.27 8.70
N LEU A 64 -22.56 11.24 7.71
CA LEU A 64 -22.04 10.02 7.09
C LEU A 64 -20.76 9.51 7.76
N GLU A 65 -20.26 10.22 8.79
CA GLU A 65 -19.00 9.94 9.50
C GLU A 65 -17.79 9.83 8.56
N VAL A 66 -17.71 10.74 7.59
CA VAL A 66 -16.59 10.78 6.63
C VAL A 66 -16.02 12.19 6.48
N PRO A 67 -14.75 12.33 6.07
CA PRO A 67 -14.19 13.62 5.69
C PRO A 67 -14.92 14.22 4.48
N VAL A 68 -15.11 15.55 4.47
CA VAL A 68 -15.72 16.29 3.33
C VAL A 68 -15.03 15.97 2.01
N GLN A 69 -13.71 15.80 2.04
CA GLN A 69 -12.90 15.51 0.87
C GLN A 69 -13.30 14.22 0.15
N LEU A 70 -13.77 13.21 0.90
CA LEU A 70 -14.26 11.96 0.35
C LEU A 70 -15.47 12.18 -0.57
N LEU A 71 -16.31 13.18 -0.26
CA LEU A 71 -17.55 13.47 -0.98
C LEU A 71 -17.31 14.19 -2.31
N ILE A 72 -16.23 14.94 -2.46
CA ILE A 72 -15.95 15.76 -3.66
C ILE A 72 -14.85 15.18 -4.56
N THR A 73 -14.33 14.00 -4.20
CA THR A 73 -13.25 13.34 -4.94
C THR A 73 -13.78 12.44 -6.05
N GLU A 74 -13.51 12.80 -7.31
CA GLU A 74 -13.81 11.93 -8.46
C GLU A 74 -12.83 10.76 -8.49
N ARG A 75 -13.37 9.54 -8.43
CA ARG A 75 -12.60 8.37 -8.81
C ARG A 75 -12.93 8.08 -10.27
N LYS A 76 -11.97 8.27 -11.18
CA LYS A 76 -12.03 7.55 -12.47
C LYS A 76 -12.15 6.08 -12.11
N SER A 77 -13.27 5.44 -12.46
CA SER A 77 -13.34 3.98 -12.39
C SER A 77 -12.18 3.49 -13.23
N LEU A 78 -11.20 2.86 -12.58
CA LEU A 78 -10.12 2.20 -13.28
C LEU A 78 -10.79 1.05 -14.03
N ARG A 79 -11.19 1.28 -15.29
CA ARG A 79 -11.40 0.20 -16.25
C ARG A 79 -10.00 -0.31 -16.59
N MET A 80 -9.44 -1.07 -15.68
CA MET A 80 -8.23 -1.84 -15.91
C MET A 80 -8.70 -3.27 -16.10
N ASN A 81 -8.92 -3.63 -17.36
CA ASN A 81 -8.65 -5.01 -17.75
C ASN A 81 -7.20 -5.25 -17.37
N ASP A 82 -6.95 -6.22 -16.49
CA ASP A 82 -5.82 -7.14 -16.60
C ASP A 82 -5.93 -8.18 -15.48
N ARG A 83 -5.84 -9.44 -15.88
CA ARG A 83 -5.87 -10.64 -15.04
C ARG A 83 -4.55 -10.83 -14.28
N ASP A 84 -3.85 -9.75 -13.94
CA ASP A 84 -2.54 -9.80 -13.31
C ASP A 84 -2.71 -9.69 -11.79
N ASP A 85 -3.05 -10.82 -11.17
CA ASP A 85 -3.25 -11.00 -9.74
C ASP A 85 -1.95 -10.94 -8.92
N LYS A 86 -0.80 -10.65 -9.57
CA LYS A 86 0.51 -10.53 -8.91
C LYS A 86 0.52 -9.53 -7.75
N GLY A 87 -0.37 -8.54 -7.74
CA GLY A 87 -0.54 -7.62 -6.62
C GLY A 87 -1.53 -8.09 -5.54
N ALA A 88 -2.17 -9.25 -5.69
CA ALA A 88 -3.19 -9.80 -4.79
C ALA A 88 -2.53 -10.41 -3.55
N LEU A 89 -1.95 -9.54 -2.75
CA LEU A 89 -1.52 -9.86 -1.39
C LEU A 89 -2.67 -9.55 -0.43
N ASP A 90 -2.95 -10.50 0.44
CA ASP A 90 -3.93 -10.37 1.52
C ASP A 90 -3.47 -9.35 2.57
N GLN A 91 -4.42 -8.83 3.34
CA GLN A 91 -4.10 -7.99 4.48
C GLN A 91 -3.29 -8.79 5.51
N GLY A 92 -2.25 -8.17 6.08
CA GLY A 92 -1.31 -8.83 6.97
C GLY A 92 -0.19 -9.60 6.27
N ALA A 93 -0.13 -9.59 4.93
CA ALA A 93 0.96 -10.25 4.20
C ALA A 93 2.25 -9.42 4.21
N HIS A 94 3.37 -10.13 4.33
CA HIS A 94 4.74 -9.62 4.19
C HIS A 94 5.41 -10.36 3.03
N ALA A 95 5.79 -9.64 1.98
CA ALA A 95 6.34 -10.23 0.77
C ALA A 95 7.64 -9.56 0.34
N GLY A 96 8.61 -10.36 -0.08
CA GLY A 96 9.87 -9.87 -0.66
C GLY A 96 9.83 -9.96 -2.18
N SER A 97 10.49 -9.05 -2.88
CA SER A 97 10.63 -9.08 -4.34
C SER A 97 12.09 -8.92 -4.71
N ILE A 98 12.68 -9.98 -5.26
CA ILE A 98 14.04 -10.00 -5.79
C ILE A 98 13.97 -9.74 -7.30
N TYR A 99 14.61 -8.67 -7.75
CA TYR A 99 14.62 -8.24 -9.15
C TYR A 99 16.04 -7.92 -9.65
N ARG A 100 16.22 -7.93 -10.96
CA ARG A 100 17.45 -7.53 -11.66
C ARG A 100 17.23 -6.33 -12.58
N THR A 101 16.01 -6.19 -13.08
CA THR A 101 15.66 -5.14 -14.06
C THR A 101 14.55 -4.25 -13.53
N LYS A 102 14.44 -3.04 -14.06
CA LYS A 102 13.31 -2.14 -13.74
C LYS A 102 12.00 -2.72 -14.24
N GLU A 103 12.00 -3.46 -15.34
CA GLU A 103 10.82 -4.16 -15.85
C GLU A 103 10.27 -5.13 -14.81
N GLU A 104 11.14 -5.95 -14.21
CA GLU A 104 10.78 -6.89 -13.14
C GLU A 104 10.34 -6.17 -11.86
N GLN A 105 11.05 -5.12 -11.45
CA GLN A 105 10.71 -4.30 -10.28
C GLN A 105 9.28 -3.74 -10.42
N PHE A 106 8.99 -3.14 -11.57
CA PHE A 106 7.70 -2.50 -11.83
C PHE A 106 6.58 -3.48 -12.18
N ALA A 107 6.90 -4.70 -12.59
CA ALA A 107 5.92 -5.78 -12.73
C ALA A 107 5.27 -6.16 -11.39
N VAL A 108 5.91 -5.87 -10.25
CA VAL A 108 5.34 -6.10 -8.90
C VAL A 108 4.80 -4.80 -8.30
N ILE A 109 5.56 -3.69 -8.37
CA ILE A 109 5.14 -2.39 -7.80
C ILE A 109 3.79 -1.94 -8.39
N MET A 110 3.63 -2.00 -9.71
CA MET A 110 2.45 -1.42 -10.34
C MET A 110 1.16 -2.17 -9.96
N PRO A 111 1.05 -3.51 -10.09
CA PRO A 111 -0.13 -4.22 -9.59
C PRO A 111 -0.39 -4.01 -8.11
N PHE A 112 0.66 -3.94 -7.28
CA PHE A 112 0.53 -3.71 -5.84
C PHE A 112 -0.11 -2.35 -5.53
N LEU A 113 0.35 -1.26 -6.15
CA LEU A 113 -0.22 0.08 -5.99
C LEU A 113 -1.63 0.19 -6.58
N ILE A 114 -1.88 -0.39 -7.76
CA ILE A 114 -3.21 -0.38 -8.36
C ILE A 114 -4.22 -1.11 -7.47
N ASN A 115 -3.84 -2.23 -6.85
CA ASN A 115 -4.69 -2.94 -5.91
C ASN A 115 -4.96 -2.13 -4.63
N ALA A 116 -3.96 -1.40 -4.13
CA ALA A 116 -4.14 -0.48 -3.02
C ALA A 116 -5.21 0.56 -3.32
N LEU A 117 -5.13 1.18 -4.51
CA LEU A 117 -6.14 2.12 -4.97
C LEU A 117 -7.50 1.41 -4.99
N ARG A 118 -7.62 0.24 -5.64
CA ARG A 118 -8.86 -0.56 -5.76
C ARG A 118 -9.51 -0.80 -4.40
N LYS A 119 -8.74 -1.30 -3.42
CA LYS A 119 -9.16 -1.62 -2.06
C LYS A 119 -9.33 -0.40 -1.15
N ARG A 120 -8.99 0.81 -1.62
CA ARG A 120 -9.02 2.07 -0.84
C ARG A 120 -8.09 2.01 0.37
N GLU A 121 -6.90 1.49 0.15
CA GLU A 121 -5.82 1.45 1.13
C GLU A 121 -4.89 2.65 0.90
N LYS A 122 -4.27 3.16 1.97
CA LYS A 122 -3.20 4.15 1.93
C LYS A 122 -1.91 3.46 1.49
N CYS A 123 -1.09 4.10 0.67
CA CYS A 123 0.20 3.57 0.23
C CYS A 123 1.34 4.42 0.79
N LEU A 124 2.17 3.81 1.62
CA LEU A 124 3.49 4.30 1.97
C LEU A 124 4.50 3.73 0.98
N CYS A 125 5.15 4.61 0.21
CA CYS A 125 6.20 4.25 -0.74
C CYS A 125 7.53 4.79 -0.21
N ILE A 126 8.36 3.92 0.35
CA ILE A 126 9.72 4.21 0.82
C ILE A 126 10.68 3.80 -0.29
N VAL A 127 11.00 4.71 -1.19
CA VAL A 127 11.71 4.39 -2.44
C VAL A 127 12.68 5.51 -2.81
N GLU A 128 13.69 5.18 -3.62
CA GLU A 128 14.63 6.17 -4.16
C GLU A 128 13.93 7.13 -5.14
N ASN A 129 14.55 8.29 -5.41
CA ASN A 129 13.99 9.32 -6.29
C ASN A 129 13.66 8.79 -7.69
N ASP A 130 14.55 7.98 -8.27
CA ASP A 130 14.35 7.41 -9.60
C ASP A 130 13.15 6.47 -9.64
N THR A 131 13.03 5.60 -8.63
CA THR A 131 11.89 4.69 -8.48
C THR A 131 10.59 5.48 -8.28
N LYS A 132 10.59 6.53 -7.45
CA LYS A 132 9.45 7.44 -7.27
C LYS A 132 9.02 8.08 -8.59
N ASN A 133 9.95 8.65 -9.35
CA ASN A 133 9.67 9.32 -10.62
C ASN A 133 9.05 8.35 -11.64
N MET A 134 9.57 7.13 -11.71
CA MET A 134 9.04 6.07 -12.58
C MET A 134 7.64 5.59 -12.13
N ILE A 135 7.37 5.50 -10.82
CA ILE A 135 6.02 5.22 -10.28
C ILE A 135 5.05 6.30 -10.76
N VAL A 136 5.41 7.58 -10.59
CA VAL A 136 4.56 8.72 -10.98
C VAL A 136 4.28 8.70 -12.48
N ASP A 137 5.29 8.51 -13.32
CA ASP A 137 5.13 8.43 -14.78
C ASP A 137 4.25 7.24 -15.21
N LYS A 138 4.48 6.04 -14.67
CA LYS A 138 3.70 4.84 -15.03
C LYS A 138 2.25 4.92 -14.56
N LEU A 139 1.97 5.61 -13.46
CA LEU A 139 0.61 5.92 -13.01
C LEU A 139 -0.05 6.98 -13.90
N HIS A 140 0.68 8.04 -14.26
CA HIS A 140 0.20 9.09 -15.15
C HIS A 140 -0.21 8.53 -16.52
N LYS A 141 0.62 7.64 -17.10
CA LYS A 141 0.31 6.90 -18.34
C LYS A 141 -0.96 6.04 -18.24
N ARG A 142 -1.38 5.67 -17.02
CA ARG A 142 -2.64 4.94 -16.72
C ARG A 142 -3.80 5.88 -16.34
N GLY A 143 -3.61 7.19 -16.47
CA GLY A 143 -4.61 8.20 -16.15
C GLY A 143 -4.82 8.43 -14.65
N ILE A 144 -3.87 7.99 -13.80
CA ILE A 144 -3.87 8.18 -12.35
C ILE A 144 -2.88 9.29 -12.00
N SER A 145 -3.35 10.33 -11.31
CA SER A 145 -2.48 11.40 -10.81
C SER A 145 -1.96 11.05 -9.41
N ALA A 146 -0.67 10.76 -9.31
CA ALA A 146 -0.01 10.54 -8.03
C ALA A 146 -0.12 11.77 -7.11
N ASP A 147 0.00 12.98 -7.66
CA ASP A 147 -0.13 14.22 -6.89
C ASP A 147 -1.51 14.35 -6.23
N LYS A 148 -2.59 14.06 -6.97
CA LYS A 148 -3.95 14.05 -6.40
C LYS A 148 -4.08 12.96 -5.33
N CYS A 149 -3.52 11.77 -5.57
CA CYS A 149 -3.53 10.70 -4.57
C CYS A 149 -2.79 11.14 -3.29
N SER A 150 -1.67 11.85 -3.41
CA SER A 150 -0.94 12.41 -2.27
C SER A 150 -1.71 13.51 -1.55
N GLN A 151 -2.31 14.45 -2.28
CA GLN A 151 -3.17 15.51 -1.72
C GLN A 151 -4.38 14.96 -0.97
N TRP A 152 -4.86 13.78 -1.37
CA TRP A 152 -5.97 13.08 -0.73
C TRP A 152 -5.52 12.13 0.39
N GLY A 153 -4.23 12.12 0.72
CA GLY A 153 -3.65 11.25 1.75
C GLY A 153 -3.50 9.78 1.33
N GLN A 154 -3.89 9.42 0.11
CA GLN A 154 -3.83 8.03 -0.35
C GLN A 154 -2.40 7.57 -0.63
N PHE A 155 -1.52 8.45 -1.11
CA PHE A 155 -0.09 8.15 -1.31
C PHE A 155 0.78 9.01 -0.39
N LEU A 156 1.81 8.37 0.17
CA LEU A 156 2.85 9.01 0.96
C LEU A 156 4.20 8.49 0.46
N PHE A 157 4.97 9.37 -0.18
CA PHE A 157 6.33 9.05 -0.65
C PHE A 157 7.35 9.55 0.37
N LEU A 158 8.15 8.64 0.92
CA LEU A 158 9.24 8.94 1.83
C LEU A 158 10.54 8.31 1.32
N PHE A 159 11.67 8.79 1.82
CA PHE A 159 12.99 8.23 1.54
C PHE A 159 13.48 7.35 2.69
N VAL A 160 14.46 6.50 2.40
CA VAL A 160 15.08 5.60 3.37
C VAL A 160 15.58 6.36 4.60
N GLU A 161 16.17 7.54 4.41
CA GLU A 161 16.70 8.37 5.49
C GLU A 161 15.61 8.89 6.42
N GLN A 162 14.41 9.14 5.89
CA GLN A 162 13.30 9.69 6.67
C GLN A 162 12.62 8.63 7.53
N VAL A 163 12.68 7.36 7.12
CA VAL A 163 12.02 6.25 7.81
C VAL A 163 13.01 5.40 8.58
N TYR A 164 14.00 4.85 7.89
CA TYR A 164 14.93 3.87 8.44
C TYR A 164 16.12 4.51 9.15
N LEU A 165 16.60 5.68 8.69
CA LEU A 165 17.81 6.32 9.23
C LEU A 165 17.54 7.71 9.83
N LYS A 166 16.35 7.93 10.40
CA LYS A 166 15.89 9.26 10.88
C LYS A 166 16.86 9.92 11.87
N ASN A 167 17.61 9.13 12.64
CA ASN A 167 18.63 9.57 13.60
C ASN A 167 20.06 9.20 13.18
N GLY A 168 20.31 9.05 11.87
CA GLY A 168 21.61 8.68 11.31
C GLY A 168 21.98 7.20 11.45
N HIS A 169 21.16 6.40 12.12
CA HIS A 169 21.33 4.96 12.29
C HIS A 169 19.99 4.24 12.19
N PHE A 170 20.05 2.94 11.89
CA PHE A 170 18.89 2.06 11.82
C PHE A 170 18.41 1.63 13.21
N ASP A 171 17.11 1.81 13.47
CA ASP A 171 16.42 1.35 14.68
C ASP A 171 15.12 0.63 14.30
N SER A 172 15.10 -0.69 14.52
CA SER A 172 13.96 -1.55 14.17
C SER A 172 12.68 -1.17 14.92
N GLU A 173 12.77 -0.78 16.20
CA GLU A 173 11.59 -0.46 17.02
C GLU A 173 10.96 0.86 16.57
N SER A 174 11.79 1.86 16.26
CA SER A 174 11.34 3.12 15.67
C SER A 174 10.59 2.89 14.35
N VAL A 175 11.13 2.06 13.45
CA VAL A 175 10.51 1.76 12.15
C VAL A 175 9.16 1.06 12.33
N VAL A 176 9.09 0.04 13.19
CA VAL A 176 7.82 -0.65 13.49
C VAL A 176 6.79 0.31 14.08
N ASN A 177 7.20 1.24 14.95
CA ASN A 177 6.30 2.24 15.51
C ASN A 177 5.80 3.23 14.46
N ILE A 178 6.64 3.62 13.48
CA ILE A 178 6.20 4.41 12.33
C ILE A 178 5.10 3.67 11.56
N PHE A 179 5.28 2.38 11.26
CA PHE A 179 4.28 1.60 10.53
C PHE A 179 2.99 1.43 11.32
N LYS A 180 3.07 1.20 12.64
CA LYS A 180 1.91 1.14 13.53
C LYS A 180 1.12 2.45 13.53
N ASN A 181 1.80 3.58 13.70
CA ASN A 181 1.16 4.90 13.74
C ASN A 181 0.51 5.23 12.39
N LEU A 182 1.24 5.07 11.28
CA LEU A 182 0.70 5.30 9.94
C LEU A 182 -0.48 4.38 9.61
N HIS A 183 -0.50 3.16 10.12
CA HIS A 183 -1.63 2.26 9.98
C HIS A 183 -2.86 2.78 10.74
N GLN A 184 -2.69 3.22 12.00
CA GLN A 184 -3.79 3.83 12.76
C GLN A 184 -4.30 5.10 12.10
N ASP A 185 -3.39 5.96 11.64
CA ASP A 185 -3.73 7.19 10.90
C ASP A 185 -4.53 6.85 9.64
N ALA A 186 -4.08 5.87 8.85
CA ALA A 186 -4.79 5.42 7.65
C ALA A 186 -6.23 4.99 7.97
N LEU A 187 -6.44 4.21 9.04
CA LEU A 187 -7.77 3.79 9.46
C LEU A 187 -8.62 4.98 9.90
N SER A 188 -8.05 5.90 10.68
CA SER A 188 -8.74 7.11 11.17
C SER A 188 -9.15 8.06 10.03
N GLU A 189 -8.35 8.10 8.96
CA GLU A 189 -8.62 8.86 7.74
C GLU A 189 -9.66 8.18 6.82
N GLY A 190 -10.12 6.97 7.17
CA GLY A 190 -11.13 6.21 6.44
C GLY A 190 -10.59 5.30 5.33
N PHE A 191 -9.29 5.02 5.30
CA PHE A 191 -8.71 3.99 4.44
C PHE A 191 -8.96 2.60 5.03
N TYR A 192 -9.03 1.60 4.16
CA TYR A 192 -9.32 0.21 4.54
C TYR A 192 -8.11 -0.52 5.13
N GLY A 193 -6.92 0.08 5.05
CA GLY A 193 -5.65 -0.50 5.47
C GLY A 193 -4.46 0.31 4.94
N LEU A 194 -3.27 -0.18 5.23
CA LEU A 194 -2.00 0.42 4.82
C LEU A 194 -1.23 -0.57 3.94
N ARG A 195 -0.75 -0.11 2.80
CA ARG A 195 0.20 -0.83 1.96
C ARG A 195 1.55 -0.14 2.01
N ILE A 196 2.60 -0.93 2.20
CA ILE A 196 3.98 -0.44 2.29
C ILE A 196 4.76 -1.04 1.13
N ILE A 197 5.42 -0.18 0.36
CA ILE A 197 6.51 -0.57 -0.54
C ILE A 197 7.79 -0.03 0.08
N ALA A 198 8.77 -0.90 0.31
CA ALA A 198 10.07 -0.49 0.82
C ALA A 198 11.20 -0.97 -0.08
N GLU A 199 11.95 -0.04 -0.64
CA GLU A 199 13.20 -0.32 -1.34
C GLU A 199 14.32 -0.48 -0.32
N VAL A 200 14.94 -1.67 -0.29
CA VAL A 200 16.08 -1.94 0.58
C VAL A 200 17.34 -1.58 -0.18
N THR A 201 18.09 -0.60 0.33
CA THR A 201 19.30 -0.08 -0.32
C THR A 201 20.55 -0.59 0.36
N LYS A 202 21.67 -0.63 -0.38
CA LYS A 202 22.98 -0.97 0.20
C LYS A 202 23.32 -0.07 1.39
N ARG A 203 23.01 1.24 1.30
CA ARG A 203 23.21 2.21 2.39
C ARG A 203 22.46 1.83 3.67
N LEU A 204 21.21 1.37 3.54
CA LEU A 204 20.44 0.88 4.68
C LEU A 204 21.12 -0.32 5.32
N ILE A 205 21.55 -1.28 4.50
CA ILE A 205 22.21 -2.50 4.99
C ILE A 205 23.58 -2.22 5.60
N ASP A 206 24.36 -1.31 5.02
CA ASP A 206 25.65 -0.86 5.56
C ASP A 206 25.48 -0.20 6.94
N SER A 207 24.40 0.57 7.15
CA SER A 207 24.08 1.19 8.44
C SER A 207 23.51 0.21 9.46
N ALA A 208 22.61 -0.68 9.03
CA ALA A 208 21.94 -1.62 9.93
C ALA A 208 22.85 -2.78 10.34
N GLY A 209 23.70 -3.25 9.44
CA GLY A 209 24.40 -4.53 9.52
C GLY A 209 23.49 -5.71 9.15
N HIS A 210 24.03 -6.66 8.39
CA HIS A 210 23.28 -7.77 7.80
C HIS A 210 22.46 -8.57 8.83
N LYS A 211 23.08 -8.91 9.97
CA LYS A 211 22.45 -9.70 11.03
C LYS A 211 21.30 -8.96 11.69
N ASN A 212 21.49 -7.68 12.01
CA ASN A 212 20.47 -6.85 12.64
C ASN A 212 19.27 -6.66 11.70
N PHE A 213 19.53 -6.38 10.42
CA PHE A 213 18.48 -6.25 9.42
C PHE A 213 17.72 -7.57 9.20
N THR A 214 18.42 -8.71 9.17
CA THR A 214 17.79 -10.03 9.10
C THR A 214 16.85 -10.28 10.29
N GLN A 215 17.27 -9.91 11.50
CA GLN A 215 16.44 -10.04 12.70
C GLN A 215 15.21 -9.12 12.65
N TYR A 216 15.38 -7.90 12.14
CA TYR A 216 14.28 -6.98 11.89
C TYR A 216 13.25 -7.58 10.91
N GLU A 217 13.69 -8.05 9.74
CA GLU A 217 12.83 -8.67 8.72
C GLU A 217 12.06 -9.87 9.28
N ALA A 218 12.72 -10.72 10.08
CA ALA A 218 12.06 -11.81 10.76
C ALA A 218 10.98 -11.30 11.73
N ARG A 219 11.27 -10.27 12.54
CA ARG A 219 10.33 -9.72 13.54
C ARG A 219 9.09 -9.07 12.93
N LEU A 220 9.17 -8.56 11.70
CA LEU A 220 8.00 -8.02 10.99
C LEU A 220 6.86 -9.05 10.85
N ASN A 221 7.19 -10.34 10.82
CA ASN A 221 6.20 -11.42 10.78
C ASN A 221 5.49 -11.68 12.13
N TYR A 222 5.89 -11.02 13.23
CA TYR A 222 5.04 -10.91 14.43
C TYR A 222 4.06 -9.75 14.33
N PHE A 223 4.38 -8.73 13.54
CA PHE A 223 3.62 -7.50 13.44
C PHE A 223 2.51 -7.57 12.40
N PHE A 224 2.83 -7.99 11.16
CA PHE A 224 1.87 -7.92 10.06
C PHE A 224 0.66 -8.85 10.19
N PRO A 225 0.81 -10.14 10.59
CA PRO A 225 -0.34 -11.04 10.69
C PRO A 225 -1.45 -10.51 11.60
N GLY A 226 -2.69 -10.53 11.11
CA GLY A 226 -3.86 -10.03 11.84
C GLY A 226 -4.06 -8.52 11.78
N THR A 227 -3.17 -7.76 11.13
CA THR A 227 -3.34 -6.33 10.87
C THR A 227 -3.88 -6.08 9.47
N LYS A 228 -4.30 -4.83 9.19
CA LYS A 228 -4.63 -4.39 7.83
C LYS A 228 -3.44 -3.75 7.11
N VAL A 229 -2.23 -4.15 7.50
CA VAL A 229 -0.98 -3.70 6.88
C VAL A 229 -0.47 -4.79 5.94
N THR A 230 -0.16 -4.44 4.71
CA THR A 230 0.47 -5.33 3.73
C THR A 230 1.78 -4.73 3.26
N ALA A 231 2.88 -5.47 3.33
CA ALA A 231 4.20 -4.99 2.96
C ALA A 231 4.78 -5.73 1.74
N LEU A 232 5.46 -4.97 0.90
CA LEU A 232 6.25 -5.43 -0.23
C LEU A 232 7.64 -4.82 -0.14
N ASP A 233 8.63 -5.65 0.17
CA ASP A 233 10.02 -5.24 0.30
C ASP A 233 10.78 -5.59 -0.98
N LEU A 234 11.56 -4.65 -1.50
CA LEU A 234 12.20 -4.73 -2.82
C LEU A 234 13.71 -4.85 -2.66
N TYR A 235 14.29 -5.85 -3.33
CA TYR A 235 15.71 -6.17 -3.28
C TYR A 235 16.27 -6.31 -4.69
N GLU A 236 17.24 -5.47 -5.04
CA GLU A 236 18.02 -5.65 -6.27
C GLU A 236 19.04 -6.77 -6.07
N GLU A 237 18.96 -7.83 -6.87
CA GLU A 237 19.72 -9.06 -6.62
C GLU A 237 21.23 -8.84 -6.65
N ASP A 238 21.71 -8.02 -7.58
CA ASP A 238 23.14 -7.79 -7.78
C ASP A 238 23.72 -6.77 -6.78
N ALA A 239 22.86 -6.06 -6.03
CA ALA A 239 23.27 -5.13 -4.99
C ALA A 239 23.69 -5.83 -3.68
N PHE A 240 23.31 -7.11 -3.51
CA PHE A 240 23.50 -7.85 -2.26
C PHE A 240 24.23 -9.19 -2.47
N ASN A 241 24.98 -9.60 -1.46
CA ASN A 241 25.60 -10.92 -1.48
C ASN A 241 24.54 -12.03 -1.27
N LYS A 242 24.88 -13.25 -1.69
CA LYS A 242 23.94 -14.39 -1.68
C LYS A 242 23.54 -14.82 -0.27
N GLU A 243 24.44 -14.65 0.71
CA GLU A 243 24.15 -14.89 2.12
C GLU A 243 23.04 -13.96 2.63
N PHE A 244 23.11 -12.67 2.29
CA PHE A 244 22.09 -11.68 2.65
C PHE A 244 20.75 -12.01 2.00
N LEU A 245 20.74 -12.26 0.69
CA LEU A 245 19.50 -12.59 -0.03
C LEU A 245 18.83 -13.85 0.54
N LEU A 246 19.61 -14.86 0.90
CA LEU A 246 19.09 -16.05 1.56
C LEU A 246 18.52 -15.71 2.95
N ASN A 247 19.32 -15.08 3.81
CA ASN A 247 18.95 -14.89 5.22
C ASN A 247 17.90 -13.82 5.44
N ALA A 248 18.06 -12.64 4.82
CA ALA A 248 17.21 -11.48 5.05
C ALA A 248 15.98 -11.43 4.14
N VAL A 249 15.94 -12.24 3.06
CA VAL A 249 14.80 -12.25 2.12
C VAL A 249 14.15 -13.62 2.05
N VAL A 250 14.87 -14.64 1.60
CA VAL A 250 14.29 -15.97 1.35
C VAL A 250 13.77 -16.63 2.62
N LEU A 251 14.51 -16.54 3.73
CA LEU A 251 14.09 -17.21 4.96
C LEU A 251 13.07 -16.40 5.79
N THR A 252 12.94 -15.10 5.54
CA THR A 252 12.13 -14.18 6.35
C THR A 252 10.76 -13.88 5.73
N HIS A 253 10.58 -14.01 4.42
CA HIS A 253 9.33 -13.63 3.75
C HIS A 253 8.46 -14.85 3.42
N PRO A 254 7.22 -14.95 3.95
CA PRO A 254 6.31 -16.04 3.59
C PRO A 254 5.97 -16.12 2.10
N LYS A 255 5.95 -14.98 1.41
CA LYS A 255 5.67 -14.87 -0.03
C LYS A 255 6.84 -14.14 -0.70
N ILE A 256 7.29 -14.63 -1.86
CA ILE A 256 8.41 -14.01 -2.58
C ILE A 256 8.06 -13.86 -4.05
N PHE A 257 8.46 -12.73 -4.63
CA PHE A 257 8.53 -12.55 -6.07
C PHE A 257 9.98 -12.71 -6.52
N PHE A 258 10.23 -13.64 -7.43
CA PHE A 258 11.49 -13.66 -8.19
C PHE A 258 11.21 -13.15 -9.60
N TYR A 259 11.92 -12.11 -10.01
CA TYR A 259 11.86 -11.55 -11.37
C TYR A 259 10.41 -11.25 -11.82
N GLY A 260 9.62 -10.67 -10.92
CA GLY A 260 8.23 -10.33 -11.19
C GLY A 260 7.24 -11.49 -11.17
N ARG A 261 7.62 -12.67 -10.67
CA ARG A 261 6.75 -13.86 -10.54
C ARG A 261 6.63 -14.28 -9.08
N LEU A 262 5.40 -14.39 -8.59
CA LEU A 262 5.13 -14.92 -7.26
C LEU A 262 5.51 -16.41 -7.21
N VAL A 263 6.30 -16.80 -6.21
CA VAL A 263 6.66 -18.18 -5.93
C VAL A 263 6.13 -18.61 -4.57
N ASN A 264 5.80 -19.90 -4.44
CA ASN A 264 5.45 -20.47 -3.14
C ASN A 264 6.74 -20.73 -2.35
N ASN A 265 7.04 -19.88 -1.37
CA ASN A 265 8.28 -19.97 -0.62
C ASN A 265 8.24 -21.07 0.45
N THR A 266 8.66 -22.28 0.09
CA THR A 266 8.77 -23.41 1.02
C THR A 266 9.94 -23.32 2.01
N TYR A 267 10.81 -22.29 1.89
CA TYR A 267 12.00 -22.12 2.74
C TYR A 267 11.80 -21.10 3.86
N TYR A 268 10.67 -20.39 3.88
CA TYR A 268 10.30 -19.48 4.96
C TYR A 268 10.49 -20.12 6.35
N LYS A 269 11.08 -19.36 7.27
CA LYS A 269 11.27 -19.75 8.66
C LYS A 269 10.49 -18.80 9.56
N ARG A 270 9.82 -19.38 10.55
CA ARG A 270 9.14 -18.59 11.59
C ARG A 270 10.15 -17.76 12.38
N PRO A 271 9.76 -16.57 12.89
CA PRO A 271 10.73 -15.61 13.42
C PRO A 271 11.58 -16.16 14.56
N HIS A 272 11.00 -16.91 15.50
CA HIS A 272 11.72 -17.50 16.64
C HIS A 272 12.89 -18.43 16.24
N ILE A 273 12.88 -18.99 15.02
CA ILE A 273 13.98 -19.82 14.50
C ILE A 273 15.18 -18.94 14.12
N LEU A 274 14.92 -17.75 13.57
CA LEU A 274 15.92 -16.81 13.07
C LEU A 274 16.40 -15.82 14.13
N THR A 275 15.56 -15.53 15.13
CA THR A 275 15.85 -14.57 16.21
C THR A 275 16.38 -15.23 17.50
N GLY A 276 16.40 -16.56 17.59
CA GLY A 276 16.96 -17.30 18.73
C GLY A 276 18.50 -17.27 18.81
N ASP A 277 19.07 -18.08 19.70
CA ASP A 277 20.49 -18.06 20.15
C ASP A 277 21.57 -18.39 19.09
N GLY A 278 21.33 -18.12 17.80
CA GLY A 278 22.37 -18.13 16.76
C GLY A 278 22.75 -19.51 16.22
N LYS A 279 21.92 -20.53 16.44
CA LYS A 279 22.20 -21.90 15.95
C LYS A 279 21.96 -22.08 14.44
N TYR A 280 21.15 -21.25 13.81
CA TYR A 280 20.89 -21.35 12.37
C TYR A 280 21.92 -20.55 11.59
N ARG A 281 22.81 -21.25 10.86
CA ARG A 281 23.69 -20.67 9.84
C ARG A 281 23.28 -21.23 8.49
N SER A 282 22.81 -20.37 7.59
CA SER A 282 22.51 -20.80 6.22
C SER A 282 23.82 -21.00 5.44
N PRO A 283 23.95 -22.04 4.61
CA PRO A 283 25.02 -22.11 3.63
C PRO A 283 24.77 -21.04 2.56
N ALA A 284 25.66 -20.05 2.41
CA ALA A 284 25.48 -18.99 1.41
C ALA A 284 25.43 -19.54 -0.03
N ASP A 285 26.13 -20.66 -0.27
CA ASP A 285 26.12 -21.48 -1.48
C ASP A 285 24.75 -22.13 -1.77
N ALA A 286 23.86 -22.21 -0.77
CA ALA A 286 22.52 -22.76 -0.97
C ALA A 286 21.57 -21.80 -1.70
N TYR A 287 21.86 -20.49 -1.75
CA TYR A 287 20.93 -19.50 -2.35
C TYR A 287 20.59 -19.84 -3.80
N GLU A 288 21.59 -20.11 -4.64
CA GLU A 288 21.37 -20.37 -6.07
C GLU A 288 20.55 -21.64 -6.31
N ARG A 289 20.84 -22.69 -5.53
CA ARG A 289 20.05 -23.94 -5.57
C ARG A 289 18.61 -23.69 -5.12
N ILE A 290 18.40 -23.02 -3.99
CA ILE A 290 17.05 -22.73 -3.45
C ILE A 290 16.25 -21.87 -4.43
N LYS A 291 16.90 -20.87 -5.02
CA LYS A 291 16.30 -20.00 -6.05
C LYS A 291 15.85 -20.80 -7.26
N ALA A 292 16.69 -21.70 -7.78
CA ALA A 292 16.34 -22.59 -8.88
C ALA A 292 15.13 -23.48 -8.51
N GLU A 293 15.16 -24.13 -7.34
CA GLU A 293 14.07 -24.98 -6.86
C GLU A 293 12.73 -24.22 -6.73
N LEU A 294 12.76 -22.97 -6.26
CA LEU A 294 11.57 -22.11 -6.14
C LEU A 294 11.02 -21.65 -7.50
N LEU A 295 11.90 -21.36 -8.45
CA LEU A 295 11.51 -20.95 -9.81
C LEU A 295 10.89 -22.11 -10.60
N GLU A 296 11.44 -23.33 -10.50
CA GLU A 296 10.90 -24.52 -11.18
C GLU A 296 9.49 -24.90 -10.68
N LYS A 297 9.26 -24.84 -9.36
CA LYS A 297 7.94 -25.13 -8.77
C LYS A 297 6.86 -24.09 -9.12
N SER A 298 7.24 -22.96 -9.71
CA SER A 298 6.32 -21.89 -10.14
C SER A 298 5.89 -22.00 -11.61
N THR A 299 6.38 -23.00 -12.35
CA THR A 299 6.00 -23.27 -13.76
C THR A 299 4.95 -24.38 -13.92
N GLY A 300 4.38 -24.90 -12.83
CA GLY A 300 3.33 -25.92 -12.82
C GLY A 300 1.94 -25.35 -12.53
#